data_AF-V8CGZ4-F1
#
_entry.id   AF-V8CGZ4-F1
#
_cell.length_a   1.000
_cell.length_b   1.000
_cell.length_c   1.000
_cell.angle_alpha   90.00
_cell.angle_beta   90.00
_cell.angle_gamma   90.00
#
_symmetry.space_group_name_H-M   'P 1'
#
loop_
_entity.id
_entity.type
_entity.pdbx_description
1 polymer ?
#
loop_
_entity_poly.entity_id
_entity_poly.type
_entity_poly.pdbx_seq_one_letter_code
_entity_poly.pdbx_strand_id
1 'polypeptide(L)'
;MKAAYSIILMLCFSLVCKAQEDRGNIADSMAMVSRTKADKVLQHFDTVIAPKLLYSLDNKYFYVIIKSNPCYQEYYVALDSLGRIDKMRPVKAETKTRKQRKQQEQYRQLLSEAEPIFDLSKYHTDFITKMPDTKYTSGRYSYFVLKDIDGKRYGEYRLSAVTSPLPINASLWAYLIRRLSDEAYKDNKPTISRQGTAQVMLQIGSYPNNYLILKE
;
A
#
# COMPACT_ATOMS: atom_id res chain seq x y z
N MET A 1 -26.25 -45.46 -13.16
CA MET A 1 -25.19 -44.85 -12.31
C MET A 1 -24.20 -43.98 -13.09
N LYS A 2 -23.64 -44.41 -14.24
CA LYS A 2 -22.68 -43.62 -15.03
C LYS A 2 -23.23 -42.27 -15.57
N ALA A 3 -24.49 -42.25 -16.04
CA ALA A 3 -25.13 -41.02 -16.53
C ALA A 3 -25.37 -39.98 -15.43
N ALA A 4 -25.77 -40.41 -14.22
CA ALA A 4 -25.94 -39.52 -13.07
C ALA A 4 -24.62 -38.87 -12.63
N TYR A 5 -23.51 -39.63 -12.64
CA TYR A 5 -22.17 -39.09 -12.37
C TYR A 5 -21.74 -38.05 -13.40
N SER A 6 -22.04 -38.27 -14.68
CA SER A 6 -21.72 -37.31 -15.75
C SER A 6 -22.51 -36.01 -15.61
N ILE A 7 -23.79 -36.09 -15.23
CA ILE A 7 -24.64 -34.91 -14.96
C ILE A 7 -24.13 -34.15 -13.73
N ILE A 8 -23.81 -34.85 -12.62
CA ILE A 8 -23.25 -34.23 -11.41
C ILE A 8 -21.92 -33.54 -11.73
N LEU A 9 -21.04 -34.18 -12.49
CA LEU A 9 -19.75 -33.61 -12.89
C LEU A 9 -19.95 -32.33 -13.73
N MET A 10 -20.85 -32.34 -14.72
CA MET A 10 -21.16 -31.16 -15.54
C MET A 10 -21.75 -30.01 -14.71
N LEU A 11 -22.64 -30.32 -13.76
CA LEU A 11 -23.18 -29.32 -12.83
C LEU A 11 -22.08 -28.72 -11.94
N CYS A 12 -21.18 -29.54 -11.40
CA CYS A 12 -20.03 -29.06 -10.63
C CYS A 12 -19.11 -28.15 -11.46
N PHE A 13 -18.82 -28.49 -12.73
CA PHE A 13 -18.03 -27.64 -13.61
C PHE A 13 -18.73 -26.30 -13.86
N SER A 14 -20.04 -26.29 -14.13
CA SER A 14 -20.79 -25.05 -14.36
C SER A 14 -20.77 -24.12 -13.13
N LEU A 15 -20.87 -24.67 -11.92
CA LEU A 15 -20.78 -23.92 -10.67
C LEU A 15 -19.38 -23.34 -10.44
N VAL A 16 -18.33 -24.10 -10.74
CA VAL A 16 -16.94 -23.64 -10.64
C VAL A 16 -16.68 -22.51 -11.65
N CYS A 17 -17.14 -22.65 -12.89
CA CYS A 17 -17.02 -21.60 -13.91
C CYS A 17 -17.75 -20.32 -13.50
N LYS A 18 -18.98 -20.43 -12.97
CA LYS A 18 -19.74 -19.27 -12.48
C LYS A 18 -19.06 -18.56 -11.32
N ALA A 19 -18.55 -19.31 -10.34
CA ALA A 19 -17.81 -18.74 -9.23
C ALA A 19 -16.51 -18.03 -9.68
N GLN A 20 -15.84 -18.53 -10.72
CA GLN A 20 -14.67 -17.88 -11.30
C GLN A 20 -15.03 -16.58 -12.02
N GLU A 21 -16.12 -16.59 -12.78
CA GLU A 21 -16.68 -15.40 -13.46
C GLU A 21 -17.04 -14.30 -12.45
N ASP A 22 -17.80 -14.65 -11.41
CA ASP A 22 -18.20 -13.70 -10.36
C ASP A 22 -17.00 -13.12 -9.61
N ARG A 23 -15.99 -13.94 -9.29
CA ARG A 23 -14.74 -13.46 -8.69
C ARG A 23 -14.00 -12.49 -9.60
N GLY A 24 -13.99 -12.74 -10.92
CA GLY A 24 -13.44 -11.82 -11.91
C GLY A 24 -14.14 -10.47 -11.88
N ASN A 25 -15.48 -10.48 -11.95
CA ASN A 25 -16.30 -9.27 -11.91
C ASN A 25 -16.09 -8.45 -10.62
N ILE A 26 -16.00 -9.12 -9.47
CA ILE A 26 -15.71 -8.46 -8.19
C ILE A 26 -14.30 -7.87 -8.17
N ALA A 27 -13.31 -8.61 -8.68
CA ALA A 27 -11.93 -8.13 -8.76
C ALA A 27 -11.82 -6.86 -9.61
N ASP A 28 -12.49 -6.84 -10.77
CA ASP A 28 -12.53 -5.71 -11.68
C ASP A 28 -13.29 -4.52 -11.08
N SER A 29 -14.42 -4.75 -10.41
CA SER A 29 -15.16 -3.72 -9.68
C SER A 29 -14.30 -3.05 -8.59
N MET A 30 -13.61 -3.86 -7.78
CA MET A 30 -12.71 -3.35 -6.75
C MET A 30 -11.46 -2.67 -7.35
N ALA A 31 -11.01 -3.10 -8.52
CA ALA A 31 -9.94 -2.45 -9.28
C ALA A 31 -10.34 -1.03 -9.72
N MET A 32 -11.59 -0.86 -10.16
CA MET A 32 -12.13 0.46 -10.45
C MET A 32 -12.24 1.35 -9.21
N VAL A 33 -12.59 0.81 -8.05
CA VAL A 33 -12.57 1.57 -6.77
C VAL A 33 -11.15 2.04 -6.44
N SER A 34 -10.15 1.16 -6.58
CA SER A 34 -8.73 1.52 -6.38
C SER A 34 -8.29 2.63 -7.33
N ARG A 35 -8.62 2.49 -8.62
CA ARG A 35 -8.33 3.48 -9.66
C ARG A 35 -8.94 4.85 -9.34
N THR A 36 -10.23 4.91 -9.01
CA THR A 36 -10.93 6.16 -8.67
C THR A 36 -10.29 6.86 -7.48
N LYS A 37 -9.89 6.12 -6.45
CA LYS A 37 -9.21 6.69 -5.28
C LYS A 37 -7.80 7.17 -5.60
N ALA A 38 -7.06 6.42 -6.42
CA ALA A 38 -5.75 6.84 -6.90
C ALA A 38 -5.84 8.11 -7.76
N ASP A 39 -6.87 8.23 -8.61
CA ASP A 39 -7.11 9.45 -9.39
C ASP A 39 -7.41 10.65 -8.50
N LYS A 40 -8.26 10.49 -7.48
CA LYS A 40 -8.51 11.54 -6.50
C LYS A 40 -7.23 12.02 -5.81
N VAL A 41 -6.32 11.10 -5.47
CA VAL A 41 -5.01 11.46 -4.91
C VAL A 41 -4.14 12.18 -5.94
N LEU A 42 -4.05 11.66 -7.16
CA LEU A 42 -3.22 12.23 -8.23
C LEU A 42 -3.70 13.63 -8.68
N GLN A 43 -5.00 13.90 -8.62
CA GLN A 43 -5.59 15.21 -8.94
C GLN A 43 -5.01 16.36 -8.09
N HIS A 44 -4.55 16.05 -6.86
CA HIS A 44 -3.89 17.05 -6.02
C HIS A 44 -2.51 17.49 -6.54
N PHE A 45 -2.00 16.80 -7.57
CA PHE A 45 -0.73 17.08 -8.21
C PHE A 45 -0.89 17.46 -9.69
N ASP A 46 -2.11 17.76 -10.17
CA ASP A 46 -2.36 18.08 -11.57
C ASP A 46 -1.66 19.36 -12.03
N THR A 47 -1.37 20.28 -11.10
CA THR A 47 -0.57 21.49 -11.39
C THR A 47 0.90 21.20 -11.67
N VAL A 48 1.38 19.98 -11.35
CA VAL A 48 2.77 19.56 -11.58
C VAL A 48 2.85 18.81 -12.90
N ILE A 49 3.37 19.46 -13.94
CA ILE A 49 3.50 18.87 -15.28
C ILE A 49 4.74 17.97 -15.33
N ALA A 50 4.58 16.73 -14.85
CA ALA A 50 5.61 15.70 -14.83
C ALA A 50 4.99 14.30 -14.74
N PRO A 51 5.71 13.25 -15.20
CA PRO A 51 5.36 11.87 -14.93
C PRO A 51 5.23 11.57 -13.43
N LYS A 52 4.25 10.74 -13.07
CA LYS A 52 3.92 10.40 -11.67
C LYS A 52 3.71 8.91 -11.52
N LEU A 53 4.19 8.37 -10.42
CA LEU A 53 3.94 6.99 -10.02
C LEU A 53 3.17 7.02 -8.70
N LEU A 54 2.14 6.19 -8.57
CA LEU A 54 1.40 6.00 -7.35
C LEU A 54 1.33 4.51 -7.01
N TYR A 55 1.66 4.21 -5.75
CA TYR A 55 1.46 2.90 -5.14
C TYR A 55 0.57 3.05 -3.92
N SER A 56 -0.34 2.10 -3.68
CA SER A 56 -1.24 2.16 -2.54
C SER A 56 -1.47 0.81 -1.88
N LEU A 57 -1.91 0.86 -0.62
CA LEU A 57 -2.34 -0.29 0.16
C LEU A 57 -3.74 -0.04 0.73
N ASP A 58 -4.62 -1.02 0.56
CA ASP A 58 -6.02 -1.07 0.99
C ASP A 58 -6.85 0.16 0.62
N ASN A 59 -6.53 0.82 -0.50
CA ASN A 59 -7.27 2.00 -0.94
C ASN A 59 -7.33 3.10 0.14
N LYS A 60 -6.33 3.13 1.05
CA LYS A 60 -6.26 4.02 2.21
C LYS A 60 -4.93 4.75 2.29
N TYR A 61 -3.82 4.02 2.14
CA TYR A 61 -2.48 4.59 2.24
C TYR A 61 -1.86 4.63 0.85
N PHE A 62 -1.30 5.78 0.48
CA PHE A 62 -0.77 6.06 -0.85
C PHE A 62 0.64 6.61 -0.73
N TYR A 63 1.48 6.18 -1.66
CA TYR A 63 2.82 6.67 -1.89
C TYR A 63 2.89 7.22 -3.31
N VAL A 64 3.28 8.48 -3.46
CA VAL A 64 3.37 9.15 -4.76
C VAL A 64 4.82 9.55 -5.00
N ILE A 65 5.35 9.22 -6.17
CA ILE A 65 6.66 9.66 -6.66
C ILE A 65 6.43 10.50 -7.90
N ILE A 66 6.91 11.73 -7.90
CA ILE A 66 6.83 12.65 -9.05
C ILE A 66 8.23 12.84 -9.61
N LYS A 67 8.37 12.65 -10.93
CA LYS A 67 9.63 12.89 -11.62
C LYS A 67 10.01 14.36 -11.48
N SER A 68 11.20 14.62 -10.95
CA SER A 68 11.76 15.97 -10.78
C SER A 68 13.28 15.88 -10.88
N ASN A 69 13.93 16.98 -11.30
CA ASN A 69 15.38 17.07 -11.47
C ASN A 69 15.92 18.06 -10.41
N PRO A 70 16.92 17.72 -9.57
CA PRO A 70 17.79 16.53 -9.62
C PRO A 70 17.26 15.28 -8.93
N CYS A 71 16.20 15.39 -8.13
CA CYS A 71 15.69 14.28 -7.34
C CYS A 71 14.17 14.18 -7.46
N TYR A 72 13.64 12.96 -7.29
CA TYR A 72 12.21 12.74 -7.18
C TYR A 72 11.59 13.48 -6.00
N GLN A 73 10.35 13.94 -6.19
CA GLN A 73 9.51 14.40 -5.09
C GLN A 73 8.63 13.24 -4.64
N GLU A 74 8.59 13.00 -3.33
CA GLU A 74 7.89 11.87 -2.75
C GLU A 74 6.86 12.34 -1.73
N TYR A 75 5.66 11.76 -1.77
CA TYR A 75 4.56 12.11 -0.89
C TYR A 75 3.90 10.88 -0.29
N TYR A 76 3.56 11.00 0.99
CA TYR A 76 2.64 10.08 1.66
C TYR A 76 1.27 10.74 1.75
N VAL A 77 0.23 9.98 1.38
CA VAL A 77 -1.17 10.42 1.45
C VAL A 77 -1.99 9.34 2.14
N ALA A 78 -2.87 9.73 3.06
CA ALA A 78 -3.82 8.85 3.72
C ALA A 78 -5.24 9.37 3.51
N LEU A 79 -6.15 8.44 3.21
CA LEU A 79 -7.58 8.73 3.13
C LEU A 79 -8.30 8.37 4.44
N ASP A 80 -9.33 9.15 4.77
CA ASP A 80 -10.29 8.81 5.82
C ASP A 80 -11.26 7.70 5.36
N SER A 81 -12.16 7.29 6.26
CA SER A 81 -13.20 6.29 5.97
C SER A 81 -14.19 6.70 4.88
N LEU A 82 -14.33 8.01 4.62
CA LEU A 82 -15.17 8.57 3.56
C LEU A 82 -14.39 8.75 2.24
N GLY A 83 -13.13 8.33 2.19
CA GLY A 83 -12.27 8.45 1.02
C GLY A 83 -11.81 9.88 0.72
N ARG A 84 -11.86 10.79 1.70
CA ARG A 84 -11.29 12.15 1.60
C ARG A 84 -9.84 12.12 2.07
N ILE A 85 -9.02 13.06 1.60
CA ILE A 85 -7.65 13.17 2.09
C ILE A 85 -7.71 13.61 3.55
N ASP A 86 -7.27 12.73 4.44
CA ASP A 86 -7.09 13.01 5.86
C ASP A 86 -5.71 13.65 6.10
N LYS A 87 -4.69 13.09 5.45
CA LYS A 87 -3.30 13.53 5.61
C LYS A 87 -2.57 13.47 4.29
N MET A 88 -1.73 14.48 4.06
CA MET A 88 -0.83 14.56 2.92
C MET A 88 0.44 15.28 3.36
N ARG A 89 1.60 14.68 3.12
CA ARG A 89 2.90 15.30 3.46
C ARG A 89 4.02 14.83 2.53
N PRO A 90 5.02 15.70 2.27
CA PRO A 90 6.24 15.27 1.61
C PRO A 90 7.01 14.28 2.49
N VAL A 91 7.58 13.25 1.87
CA VAL A 91 8.41 12.26 2.55
C VAL A 91 9.84 12.77 2.60
N LYS A 92 10.37 12.95 3.80
CA LYS A 92 11.72 13.47 4.03
C LYS A 92 12.65 12.36 4.47
N ALA A 93 13.92 12.46 4.07
CA ALA A 93 14.97 11.59 4.59
C ALA A 93 15.17 11.88 6.08
N GLU A 94 15.10 10.85 6.93
CA GLU A 94 15.47 10.95 8.33
C GLU A 94 16.89 10.44 8.50
N THR A 95 17.77 11.23 9.12
CA THR A 95 19.20 10.90 9.27
C THR A 95 19.72 11.18 10.69
N LYS A 96 18.84 11.40 11.66
CA LYS A 96 19.21 11.76 13.03
C LYS A 96 19.94 10.63 13.74
N THR A 97 19.47 9.39 13.57
CA THR A 97 20.04 8.20 14.23
C THR A 97 20.80 7.31 13.24
N ARG A 98 21.74 6.50 13.74
CA ARG A 98 22.46 5.49 12.93
C ARG A 98 21.49 4.52 12.22
N LYS A 99 20.41 4.12 12.90
CA LYS A 99 19.36 3.25 12.33
C LYS A 99 18.69 3.92 11.13
N GLN A 100 18.27 5.18 11.28
CA GLN A 100 17.64 5.95 10.21
C GLN A 100 18.59 6.16 9.01
N ARG A 101 19.87 6.46 9.25
CA ARG A 101 20.87 6.57 8.16
C ARG A 101 21.02 5.26 7.38
N LYS A 102 21.15 4.13 8.08
CA LYS A 102 21.25 2.80 7.44
C LYS A 102 20.00 2.48 6.61
N GLN A 103 18.82 2.80 7.15
CA GLN A 103 17.56 2.61 6.44
C GLN A 103 17.47 3.51 5.19
N GLN A 104 17.86 4.77 5.31
CA GLN A 104 17.90 5.69 4.16
C GLN A 104 18.86 5.21 3.08
N GLU A 105 19.99 4.59 3.46
CA GLU A 105 20.91 4.00 2.48
C GLU A 105 20.29 2.82 1.73
N GLN A 106 19.58 1.94 2.44
CA GLN A 106 18.84 0.83 1.81
C GLN A 106 17.78 1.34 0.83
N TYR A 107 17.11 2.44 1.17
CA TYR A 107 16.16 3.10 0.28
C TYR A 107 16.83 3.66 -0.98
N ARG A 108 17.97 4.33 -0.84
CA ARG A 108 18.75 4.82 -1.98
C ARG A 108 19.23 3.68 -2.88
N GLN A 109 19.69 2.58 -2.28
CA GLN A 109 20.11 1.40 -3.03
C GLN A 109 18.96 0.80 -3.85
N LEU A 110 17.80 0.56 -3.22
CA LEU A 110 16.63 0.01 -3.91
C LEU A 110 16.15 0.90 -5.06
N LEU A 111 16.13 2.22 -4.87
CA LEU A 111 15.80 3.17 -5.94
C LEU A 111 16.84 3.10 -7.07
N SER A 112 18.12 3.09 -6.75
CA SER A 112 19.19 3.01 -7.74
C SER A 112 19.12 1.74 -8.58
N GLU A 113 18.79 0.60 -7.98
CA GLU A 113 18.59 -0.69 -8.68
C GLU A 113 17.32 -0.72 -9.53
N ALA A 114 16.33 0.13 -9.20
CA ALA A 114 15.08 0.25 -9.94
C ALA A 114 15.18 1.16 -11.18
N GLU A 115 16.22 1.98 -11.29
CA GLU A 115 16.35 2.94 -12.39
C GLU A 115 16.54 2.26 -13.77
N PRO A 116 16.08 2.90 -14.87
CA PRO A 116 15.17 4.04 -14.92
C PRO A 116 13.73 3.68 -14.49
N ILE A 117 13.17 4.36 -13.49
CA ILE A 117 11.79 4.12 -13.00
C ILE A 117 10.75 4.58 -14.03
N PHE A 118 11.00 5.72 -14.68
CA PHE A 118 10.08 6.35 -15.63
C PHE A 118 10.38 5.96 -17.09
N ASP A 119 11.02 4.81 -17.32
CA ASP A 119 11.11 4.19 -18.64
C ASP A 119 9.82 3.41 -18.94
N LEU A 120 8.91 4.05 -19.66
CA LEU A 120 7.56 3.54 -19.96
C LEU A 120 7.57 2.21 -20.71
N SER A 121 8.65 1.92 -21.45
CA SER A 121 8.78 0.68 -22.24
C SER A 121 8.84 -0.58 -21.39
N LYS A 122 9.16 -0.44 -20.10
CA LYS A 122 9.28 -1.55 -19.14
C LYS A 122 7.95 -1.98 -18.52
N TYR A 123 6.84 -1.32 -18.87
CA TYR A 123 5.56 -1.51 -18.21
C TYR A 123 4.49 -1.99 -19.20
N HIS A 124 3.64 -2.91 -18.73
CA HIS A 124 2.45 -3.33 -19.47
C HIS A 124 1.47 -2.17 -19.65
N THR A 125 0.69 -2.18 -20.72
CA THR A 125 -0.35 -1.16 -20.99
C THR A 125 -1.72 -1.55 -20.47
N ASP A 126 -1.96 -2.84 -20.26
CA ASP A 126 -3.25 -3.35 -19.79
C ASP A 126 -3.40 -3.19 -18.27
N PHE A 127 -4.65 -3.10 -17.82
CA PHE A 127 -4.96 -3.08 -16.39
C PHE A 127 -5.00 -4.51 -15.82
N ILE A 128 -3.98 -4.87 -15.05
CA ILE A 128 -3.82 -6.22 -14.50
C ILE A 128 -4.62 -6.35 -13.20
N THR A 129 -5.74 -7.06 -13.25
CA THR A 129 -6.57 -7.39 -12.06
C THR A 129 -6.43 -8.84 -11.63
N LYS A 130 -5.80 -9.67 -12.47
CA LYS A 130 -5.52 -11.10 -12.26
C LYS A 130 -4.24 -11.50 -12.97
N MET A 131 -3.50 -12.44 -12.39
CA MET A 131 -2.32 -13.05 -12.99
C MET A 131 -2.51 -14.58 -12.95
N PRO A 132 -2.93 -15.22 -14.06
CA PRO A 132 -3.24 -16.66 -14.08
C PRO A 132 -2.06 -17.56 -13.74
N ASP A 133 -0.83 -17.09 -14.00
CA ASP A 133 0.44 -17.74 -13.72
C ASP A 133 0.97 -17.49 -12.30
N THR A 134 0.14 -16.90 -11.43
CA THR A 134 0.53 -16.58 -10.06
C THR A 134 0.86 -17.84 -9.27
N LYS A 135 2.09 -17.88 -8.75
CA LYS A 135 2.58 -18.95 -7.87
C LYS A 135 2.25 -18.71 -6.41
N TYR A 136 2.20 -17.44 -6.01
CA TYR A 136 1.99 -17.03 -4.63
C TYR A 136 1.33 -15.67 -4.54
N THR A 137 0.35 -15.54 -3.65
CA THR A 137 -0.19 -14.24 -3.22
C THR A 137 -0.30 -14.16 -1.70
N SER A 138 -0.04 -12.99 -1.14
CA SER A 138 -0.23 -12.72 0.29
C SER A 138 -0.32 -11.23 0.59
N GLY A 139 -0.87 -10.92 1.76
CA GLY A 139 -0.94 -9.57 2.31
C GLY A 139 -2.16 -8.76 1.83
N ARG A 140 -2.06 -7.46 2.10
CA ARG A 140 -3.08 -6.44 1.80
C ARG A 140 -3.23 -6.24 0.30
N TYR A 141 -4.36 -5.73 -0.17
CA TYR A 141 -4.48 -5.39 -1.60
C TYR A 141 -3.67 -4.13 -1.90
N SER A 142 -2.90 -4.21 -2.98
CA SER A 142 -2.13 -3.10 -3.52
C SER A 142 -2.71 -2.62 -4.84
N TYR A 143 -2.48 -1.34 -5.13
CA TYR A 143 -2.73 -0.78 -6.45
C TYR A 143 -1.53 0.07 -6.87
N PHE A 144 -1.15 -0.06 -8.14
CA PHE A 144 -0.05 0.69 -8.74
C PHE A 144 -0.52 1.31 -10.04
N VAL A 145 -0.03 2.51 -10.33
CA VAL A 145 -0.12 3.13 -11.65
C VAL A 145 1.06 4.06 -11.87
N LEU A 146 1.62 4.03 -13.08
CA LEU A 146 2.50 5.07 -13.58
C LEU A 146 1.72 5.89 -14.62
N LYS A 147 1.71 7.21 -14.48
CA LYS A 147 1.20 8.16 -15.47
C LYS A 147 2.36 8.92 -16.10
N ASP A 148 2.35 9.03 -17.42
CA ASP A 148 3.26 9.93 -18.12
C ASP A 148 2.84 11.40 -17.97
N ILE A 149 3.49 12.29 -18.72
CA ILE A 149 3.22 13.74 -18.68
C ILE A 149 1.81 14.09 -19.19
N ASP A 150 1.25 13.29 -20.09
CA ASP A 150 -0.08 13.48 -20.69
C ASP A 150 -1.17 12.74 -19.92
N GLY A 151 -0.81 12.06 -18.81
CA GLY A 151 -1.73 11.32 -17.96
C GLY A 151 -2.05 9.91 -18.46
N LYS A 152 -1.39 9.43 -19.52
CA LYS A 152 -1.54 8.06 -20.01
C LYS A 152 -0.95 7.07 -19.02
N ARG A 153 -1.64 5.95 -18.82
CA ARG A 153 -1.39 4.97 -17.77
C ARG A 153 -0.51 3.83 -18.26
N TYR A 154 0.39 3.39 -17.38
CA TYR A 154 1.35 2.31 -17.60
C TYR A 154 1.50 1.47 -16.32
N GLY A 155 1.70 0.18 -16.52
CA GLY A 155 1.96 -0.82 -15.49
C GLY A 155 0.82 -1.00 -14.50
N GLU A 156 -0.40 -0.59 -14.85
CA GLU A 156 -1.48 -0.48 -13.89
C GLU A 156 -1.92 -1.86 -13.39
N TYR A 157 -2.00 -2.04 -12.07
CA TYR A 157 -2.48 -3.29 -11.50
C TYR A 157 -3.21 -3.10 -10.17
N ARG A 158 -4.11 -4.04 -9.86
CA ARG A 158 -4.64 -4.28 -8.51
C ARG A 158 -4.46 -5.75 -8.15
N LEU A 159 -3.51 -6.03 -7.27
CA LEU A 159 -3.15 -7.38 -6.85
C LEU A 159 -2.80 -7.37 -5.35
N SER A 160 -2.70 -8.56 -4.75
CA SER A 160 -2.12 -8.68 -3.40
C SER A 160 -0.73 -8.03 -3.35
N ALA A 161 -0.40 -7.39 -2.23
CA ALA A 161 0.84 -6.63 -2.07
C ALA A 161 2.08 -7.51 -2.27
N VAL A 162 1.98 -8.80 -1.96
CA VAL A 162 2.98 -9.80 -2.32
C VAL A 162 2.35 -10.71 -3.38
N THR A 163 2.81 -10.60 -4.62
CA THR A 163 2.41 -11.47 -5.74
C THR A 163 3.66 -11.96 -6.46
N SER A 164 3.69 -13.22 -6.88
CA SER A 164 4.79 -13.81 -7.65
C SER A 164 4.27 -14.52 -8.91
N PRO A 165 4.77 -14.17 -10.12
CA PRO A 165 5.81 -13.17 -10.38
C PRO A 165 5.36 -11.72 -10.08
N LEU A 166 6.32 -10.82 -9.86
CA LEU A 166 6.02 -9.41 -9.60
C LEU A 166 5.63 -8.71 -10.91
N PRO A 167 4.58 -7.87 -10.92
CA PRO A 167 4.14 -7.14 -12.12
C PRO A 167 5.06 -5.97 -12.50
N ILE A 168 6.01 -5.61 -11.62
CA ILE A 168 6.98 -4.52 -11.79
C ILE A 168 8.36 -4.95 -11.28
N ASN A 169 9.39 -4.12 -11.52
CA ASN A 169 10.75 -4.33 -11.02
C ASN A 169 10.76 -4.64 -9.51
N ALA A 170 11.52 -5.66 -9.10
CA ALA A 170 11.54 -6.15 -7.72
C ALA A 170 12.10 -5.13 -6.73
N SER A 171 13.16 -4.39 -7.09
CA SER A 171 13.74 -3.34 -6.25
C SER A 171 12.78 -2.16 -6.10
N LEU A 172 12.06 -1.79 -7.17
CA LEU A 172 11.00 -0.77 -7.11
C LEU A 172 9.85 -1.20 -6.18
N TRP A 173 9.36 -2.43 -6.34
CA TRP A 173 8.32 -2.97 -5.47
C TRP A 173 8.76 -2.96 -4.00
N ALA A 174 9.97 -3.45 -3.72
CA ALA A 174 10.54 -3.49 -2.37
C ALA A 174 10.71 -2.08 -1.78
N TYR A 175 11.08 -1.10 -2.61
CA TYR A 175 11.13 0.31 -2.21
C TYR A 175 9.75 0.83 -1.79
N LEU A 176 8.76 0.68 -2.68
CA LEU A 176 7.40 1.22 -2.50
C LEU A 176 6.72 0.63 -1.27
N ILE A 177 6.74 -0.70 -1.10
CA ILE A 177 6.09 -1.35 0.03
C ILE A 177 6.74 -0.98 1.36
N ARG A 178 8.07 -0.88 1.42
CA ARG A 178 8.79 -0.51 2.65
C ARG A 178 8.55 0.95 3.01
N ARG A 179 8.67 1.87 2.05
CA ARG A 179 8.45 3.30 2.30
C ARG A 179 7.03 3.59 2.74
N LEU A 180 6.04 3.02 2.05
CA LEU A 180 4.65 3.22 2.41
C LEU A 180 4.31 2.63 3.79
N SER A 181 4.84 1.45 4.11
CA SER A 181 4.64 0.82 5.43
C SER A 181 5.25 1.66 6.56
N ASP A 182 6.44 2.20 6.37
CA ASP A 182 7.11 3.04 7.35
C ASP A 182 6.37 4.37 7.57
N GLU A 183 5.93 5.02 6.50
CA GLU A 183 5.15 6.25 6.61
C GLU A 183 3.79 6.01 7.28
N ALA A 184 3.12 4.91 6.94
CA ALA A 184 1.88 4.50 7.61
C ALA A 184 2.11 4.14 9.09
N TYR A 185 3.25 3.52 9.44
CA TYR A 185 3.57 3.23 10.83
C TYR A 185 3.79 4.50 11.66
N LYS A 186 4.50 5.49 11.10
CA LYS A 186 4.68 6.81 11.74
C LYS A 186 3.33 7.49 11.99
N ASP A 187 2.38 7.29 11.09
CA ASP A 187 1.05 7.90 11.19
C ASP A 187 0.17 7.27 12.29
N ASN A 188 0.29 5.95 12.47
CA ASN A 188 -0.47 5.20 13.47
C ASN A 188 0.22 5.17 14.86
N LYS A 189 1.40 5.80 15.00
CA LYS A 189 2.08 5.84 16.29
C LYS A 189 1.29 6.76 17.23
N PRO A 190 0.80 6.26 18.39
CA PRO A 190 0.11 7.11 19.33
C PRO A 190 1.05 8.24 19.77
N THR A 191 0.61 9.47 19.57
CA THR A 191 1.30 10.65 20.09
C THR A 191 1.20 10.56 21.61
N ILE A 192 2.24 10.03 22.27
CA ILE A 192 2.40 10.21 23.70
C ILE A 192 2.67 11.70 23.89
N SER A 193 1.61 12.48 24.09
CA SER A 193 1.71 13.89 24.47
C SER A 193 2.47 13.95 25.78
N ARG A 194 3.64 14.60 25.76
CA ARG A 194 4.47 14.89 26.96
C ARG A 194 3.75 15.73 28.04
N GLN A 195 2.49 16.10 27.83
CA GLN A 195 1.65 16.76 28.83
C GLN A 195 0.91 15.79 29.77
N GLY A 196 0.88 14.47 29.47
CA GLY A 196 0.18 13.47 30.31
C GLY A 196 1.02 12.88 31.45
N THR A 197 2.35 13.05 31.46
CA THR A 197 3.22 12.43 32.47
C THR A 197 3.22 13.18 33.81
N ALA A 198 2.76 14.43 33.87
CA ALA A 198 2.66 15.17 35.12
C ALA A 198 1.36 14.88 35.90
N GLN A 199 0.26 14.53 35.23
CA GLN A 199 -1.02 14.25 35.92
C GLN A 199 -1.15 12.80 36.40
N VAL A 200 -0.48 11.83 35.75
CA VAL A 200 -0.51 10.44 36.23
C VAL A 200 0.37 10.24 37.47
N MET A 201 1.41 11.06 37.69
CA MET A 201 2.28 10.95 38.87
C MET A 201 1.71 11.59 40.14
N LEU A 202 0.71 12.48 40.06
CA LEU A 202 0.05 13.08 41.23
C LEU A 202 -1.13 12.27 41.77
N GLN A 203 -1.55 11.20 41.08
CA GLN A 203 -2.70 10.38 41.48
C GLN A 203 -2.31 9.02 42.08
N ILE A 204 -1.01 8.73 42.19
CA ILE A 204 -0.47 7.49 42.80
C ILE A 204 -0.07 7.71 44.28
N GLY A 205 -0.36 8.88 44.85
CA GLY A 205 0.01 9.28 46.20
C GLY A 205 -1.18 9.35 47.18
N SER A 206 -2.11 8.41 47.14
CA SER A 206 -3.15 8.30 48.17
C SER A 206 -3.92 6.97 48.07
N TYR A 207 -3.28 5.88 48.49
CA TYR A 207 -3.99 4.69 48.97
C TYR A 207 -3.41 4.29 50.33
N PRO A 208 -4.21 4.25 51.41
CA PRO A 208 -3.73 3.86 52.72
C PRO A 208 -3.45 2.36 52.78
N ASN A 209 -2.35 2.08 53.47
CA ASN A 209 -1.79 0.79 53.83
C ASN A 209 -2.79 0.00 54.70
N ASN A 210 -3.16 -1.22 54.31
CA ASN A 210 -3.78 -2.19 55.22
C ASN A 210 -3.33 -3.61 54.85
N TYR A 211 -2.18 -4.00 55.41
CA TYR A 211 -1.84 -5.40 55.61
C TYR A 211 -2.51 -5.85 56.92
N LEU A 212 -3.48 -6.76 56.82
CA LEU A 212 -3.89 -7.59 57.95
C LEU A 212 -3.41 -9.02 57.69
N ILE A 213 -2.40 -9.38 58.47
CA ILE A 213 -1.88 -10.72 58.69
C ILE A 213 -2.93 -11.47 59.52
N LEU A 214 -3.38 -12.63 59.08
CA LEU A 214 -4.00 -13.63 59.94
C LEU A 214 -3.09 -14.86 59.96
N LYS A 215 -2.45 -15.06 61.12
CA LYS A 215 -1.95 -16.36 61.58
C LYS A 215 -3.17 -17.16 62.04
N GLU A 216 -3.26 -18.40 61.60
CA GLU A 216 -3.25 -19.61 62.43
C GLU A 216 -2.81 -20.80 61.57
#